data_AF-A0A1G6XXD9-F1
#
_entry.id   AF-A0A1G6XXD9-F1
#
_cell.length_a   1.000
_cell.length_b   1.000
_cell.length_c   1.000
_cell.angle_alpha   90.00
_cell.angle_beta   90.00
_cell.angle_gamma   90.00
#
_symmetry.space_group_name_H-M   'P 1'
#
loop_
_entity.id
_entity.type
_entity.pdbx_description
1 polymer ?
#
loop_
_entity_poly.entity_id
_entity_poly.type
_entity_poly.pdbx_seq_one_letter_code
_entity_poly.pdbx_strand_id
1 'polypeptide(L)' 'MARRTVTLKAALPHGTFYWVTDVEAASEEEAVVAAENLFLAEMENIDEWEFTDFEVSDA' A
#
# COMPACT_ATOMS: atom_id res chain seq x y z
N MET A 1 -3.11 19.65 7.23
CA MET A 1 -2.66 18.27 6.96
C MET A 1 -1.36 18.35 6.21
N ALA A 2 -0.54 17.30 6.30
CA ALA A 2 0.71 17.21 5.56
C ALA A 2 0.73 15.90 4.77
N ARG A 3 1.31 15.95 3.58
CA ARG A 3 1.59 14.77 2.77
C ARG A 3 2.55 13.85 3.52
N ARG A 4 2.16 12.60 3.68
CA ARG A 4 2.98 11.54 4.28
C ARG A 4 2.99 10.33 3.37
N THR A 5 4.19 9.81 3.13
CA THR A 5 4.38 8.51 2.47
C THR A 5 4.22 7.41 3.51
N VAL A 6 3.30 6.48 3.24
CA VAL A 6 2.99 5.34 4.10
C VAL A 6 3.34 4.06 3.35
N THR A 7 4.06 3.17 4.01
CA THR A 7 4.34 1.82 3.51
C THR A 7 3.63 0.80 4.40
N LEU A 8 2.57 0.19 3.89
CA LEU A 8 1.89 -0.92 4.55
C LEU A 8 2.56 -2.22 4.14
N LYS A 9 2.92 -3.05 5.13
CA LYS A 9 3.55 -4.35 4.93
C LYS A 9 2.65 -5.44 5.50
N ALA A 10 2.25 -6.40 4.67
CA ALA A 10 1.52 -7.58 5.10
C ALA A 10 2.35 -8.84 4.84
N ALA A 11 2.50 -9.67 5.87
CA ALA A 11 3.08 -11.01 5.74
C ALA A 11 2.01 -12.00 5.28
N LEU A 12 2.27 -12.72 4.20
CA LEU A 12 1.41 -13.76 3.62
C LEU A 12 2.09 -15.12 3.75
N PRO A 13 1.36 -16.26 3.68
CA PRO A 13 1.95 -17.59 3.85
C PRO A 13 3.12 -17.90 2.91
N HIS A 14 3.13 -17.30 1.72
CA HIS A 14 4.12 -17.55 0.67
C HIS A 14 4.81 -16.27 0.17
N GLY A 15 4.69 -15.16 0.88
CA GLY A 15 5.25 -13.90 0.41
C GLY A 15 5.05 -12.73 1.35
N THR A 16 5.47 -11.56 0.90
CA THR A 16 5.22 -10.29 1.59
C THR A 16 4.62 -9.32 0.59
N PHE A 17 3.52 -8.70 0.96
CA PHE A 17 2.91 -7.63 0.20
C PHE A 17 3.34 -6.28 0.76
N TYR A 18 3.74 -5.37 -0.12
CA TYR A 18 4.04 -3.99 0.20
C TYR A 18 3.12 -3.07 -0.60
N TRP A 19 2.45 -2.18 0.11
CA TRP A 19 1.68 -1.09 -0.47
C TRP A 19 2.32 0.23 -0.07
N VAL A 20 2.77 1.00 -1.05
CA VAL A 20 3.37 2.32 -0.82
C VAL A 20 2.45 3.37 -1.42
N THR A 21 2.00 4.31 -0.59
CA THR A 21 1.10 5.38 -1.03
C THR A 21 1.37 6.67 -0.28
N ASP A 22 0.93 7.79 -0.87
CA ASP A 22 0.98 9.09 -0.24
C ASP A 22 -0.42 9.52 0.19
N VAL A 23 -0.56 9.93 1.45
CA VAL A 23 -1.82 10.42 2.02
C VAL A 23 -1.64 11.76 2.71
N GLU A 24 -2.69 12.57 2.72
CA GLU A 24 -2.76 13.78 3.54
C GLU A 24 -3.29 13.42 4.92
N ALA A 25 -2.51 13.71 5.96
CA ALA A 25 -2.91 13.43 7.34
C ALA A 25 -2.35 14.47 8.31
N ALA A 26 -3.00 14.64 9.47
CA ALA A 26 -2.52 15.47 10.58
C ALA A 26 -1.65 14.67 11.55
N SER A 27 -1.92 13.38 11.78
CA SER A 27 -1.13 12.48 12.63
C SER A 27 -0.64 11.21 11.91
N GLU A 28 0.29 10.49 12.52
CA GLU A 28 0.77 9.20 12.02
C GLU A 28 -0.35 8.15 12.01
N GLU A 29 -1.13 8.07 13.08
CA GLU A 29 -2.28 7.17 13.18
C GLU A 29 -3.31 7.43 12.07
N GLU A 30 -3.60 8.70 11.79
CA GLU A 30 -4.50 9.08 10.70
C GLU A 30 -3.93 8.70 9.33
N ALA A 31 -2.61 8.84 9.14
CA ALA A 31 -1.96 8.45 7.88
C ALA A 31 -2.08 6.94 7.62
N VAL A 32 -1.90 6.11 8.66
CA VAL A 32 -2.06 4.65 8.54
C VAL A 32 -3.49 4.30 8.15
N VAL A 33 -4.48 4.83 8.88
CA VAL A 33 -5.91 4.55 8.60
C VAL A 33 -6.32 5.05 7.22
N ALA A 34 -5.84 6.23 6.81
CA ALA A 34 -6.09 6.77 5.47
C ALA A 34 -5.50 5.87 4.37
N ALA A 35 -4.27 5.37 4.56
CA ALA A 35 -3.62 4.48 3.60
C ALA A 35 -4.33 3.12 3.48
N GLU A 36 -4.83 2.57 4.60
CA GLU A 36 -5.60 1.32 4.61
C GLU A 36 -6.95 1.47 3.88
N ASN A 37 -7.69 2.54 4.19
CA ASN A 37 -8.97 2.82 3.52
C ASN A 37 -8.77 3.06 2.02
N LEU A 38 -7.70 3.77 1.64
CA LEU A 38 -7.37 4.01 0.24
C LEU A 38 -7.05 2.69 -0.48
N PHE A 39 -6.25 1.82 0.14
CA PHE A 39 -5.96 0.49 -0.42
C PHE A 39 -7.24 -0.32 -0.66
N LEU A 40 -8.14 -0.39 0.32
CA LEU A 40 -9.41 -1.11 0.18
C LEU A 40 -10.28 -0.52 -0.94
N ALA A 41 -10.35 0.81 -1.04
CA ALA A 41 -11.11 1.49 -2.09
C ALA A 41 -10.53 1.22 -3.49
N GLU A 42 -9.21 1.23 -3.64
CA GLU A 42 -8.57 0.83 -4.90
C GLU A 42 -8.90 -0.63 -5.24
N MET A 43 -8.92 -1.54 -4.25
CA MET A 43 -9.27 -2.96 -4.47
C MET A 43 -10.69 -3.22 -4.91
N GLU A 44 -11.62 -2.38 -4.46
CA GLU A 44 -13.00 -2.47 -4.90
C GLU A 44 -13.20 -1.93 -6.32
N ASN A 45 -12.34 -1.02 -6.78
CA ASN A 45 -12.51 -0.29 -8.04
C ASN A 45 -11.49 -0.66 -9.13
N ILE A 46 -10.56 -1.56 -8.87
CA ILE A 46 -9.54 -1.95 -9.86
C ILE A 46 -10.14 -2.95 -10.84
N ASP A 47 -10.36 -2.52 -12.08
CA ASP A 47 -10.78 -3.42 -13.17
C ASP A 47 -9.61 -4.30 -13.65
N GLU A 48 -8.36 -3.81 -13.58
CA GLU A 48 -7.13 -4.56 -13.88
C GLU A 48 -6.03 -4.21 -12.88
N TRP A 49 -5.75 -5.12 -11.94
CA TRP A 49 -4.51 -5.08 -11.15
C TRP A 49 -3.38 -5.70 -11.98
N GLU A 50 -2.33 -4.93 -12.27
CA GLU A 50 -1.11 -5.42 -12.92
C GLU A 50 0.15 -5.02 -12.14
N PHE A 51 1.10 -5.93 -12.02
CA PHE A 51 2.44 -5.61 -11.51
C PHE A 51 3.27 -5.01 -12.64
N THR A 52 3.72 -3.78 -12.49
CA THR A 52 4.46 -3.03 -13.52
C THR A 52 5.98 -3.21 -13.44
N ASP A 53 6.48 -3.71 -12.30
CA ASP A 53 7.90 -3.94 -12.05
C ASP A 53 8.10 -5.21 -11.23
N PHE A 54 9.20 -5.92 -11.46
CA PHE A 54 9.56 -7.13 -10.74
C PHE A 54 11.08 -7.38 -10.78
N GLU A 55 11.62 -7.87 -9.66
CA GLU A 55 13.00 -8.32 -9.56
C GLU A 55 13.01 -9.83 -9.26
N VAL A 56 13.83 -10.57 -10.00
CA VAL A 56 14.06 -12.00 -9.74
C VAL A 56 15.54 -12.18 -9.43
N SER A 57 15.83 -12.73 -8.26
CA SER A 57 17.16 -13.13 -7.83
C SER A 57 17.20 -14.64 -7.61
N ASP A 58 18.32 -15.28 -7.97
CA ASP A 58 18.54 -16.69 -7.64
C ASP A 58 18.66 -16.89 -6.13
N ALA A 59 18.13 -18.00 -5.62
CA ALA A 59 18.11 -18.35 -4.20
C ALA A 59 19.41 -18.99 -3.70
#